data_AF-A0A5C6PKT5-F1
#
_entry.id   AF-A0A5C6PKT5-F1
#
_cell.length_a   1.000
_cell.length_b   1.000
_cell.length_c   1.000
_cell.angle_alpha   90.00
_cell.angle_beta   90.00
_cell.angle_gamma   90.00
#
_symmetry.space_group_name_H-M   'P 1'
#
loop_
_entity.id
_entity.type
_entity.pdbx_description
1 polymer ?
#
loop_
_entity_poly.entity_id
_entity_poly.type
_entity_poly.pdbx_seq_one_letter_code
_entity_poly.pdbx_strand_id
1 'polypeptide(L)'
;MAPLPSAPSAPSAPVCPVCPVCPVCSRLPRLPRLPRLTGGGEDGFKAGSVFFSNTGNFQCDSQQREFKAKLVGNVNSEVVVQNKLSHPVRTRFLRFVPLDWNPSGWMGLRVEVYGCSYKSYVADFDGRSSLLYRFNQKSMSTLKDVISLRFKSHQAEGVLLHGEGQRGDYITLELHRGRLDLYLNLDDGRPRLSGGRVAVTVGSLLDDEHWHSVHVERFNRQVNLTVDAHTQHFHTGGEGHSLEVDYELSFGGIPLPGKPGTFLRRNFQGCMENLYYNGNNIIDLAKRRKPQIHSVVSPSPPPLHPGRSTTFL
;
A
#
# COMPACT_ATOMS: atom_id res chain seq x y z
N MET A 1 4.35 -3.25 -61.16
CA MET A 1 3.91 -2.57 -59.92
C MET A 1 4.28 -3.46 -58.74
N ALA A 2 5.36 -3.13 -58.03
CA ALA A 2 5.71 -3.80 -56.78
C ALA A 2 5.11 -2.99 -55.60
N PRO A 3 4.49 -3.62 -54.59
CA PRO A 3 3.96 -2.89 -53.45
C PRO A 3 5.08 -2.54 -52.46
N LEU A 4 5.02 -1.32 -51.92
CA LEU A 4 5.91 -0.81 -50.87
C LEU A 4 5.72 -1.58 -49.55
N PRO A 5 6.77 -1.77 -48.73
CA PRO A 5 6.64 -2.42 -47.43
C PRO A 5 5.96 -1.48 -46.42
N SER A 6 5.02 -2.03 -45.66
CA SER A 6 4.32 -1.37 -44.56
C SER A 6 5.26 -1.09 -43.38
N ALA A 7 5.17 0.12 -42.83
CA ALA A 7 5.93 0.55 -41.65
C ALA A 7 5.56 -0.27 -40.39
N PRO A 8 6.52 -0.53 -39.47
CA PRO A 8 6.23 -1.23 -38.22
C PRO A 8 5.38 -0.37 -37.29
N SER A 9 4.32 -0.97 -36.74
CA SER A 9 3.46 -0.38 -35.72
C SER A 9 4.24 -0.04 -34.45
N ALA A 10 4.06 1.18 -33.95
CA ALA A 10 4.65 1.64 -32.69
C ALA A 10 4.24 0.74 -31.50
N PRO A 11 5.13 0.50 -30.52
CA PRO A 11 4.79 -0.26 -29.32
C PRO A 11 3.74 0.49 -28.50
N SER A 12 2.67 -0.23 -28.13
CA SER A 12 1.63 0.25 -27.23
C SER A 12 2.22 0.67 -25.90
N ALA A 13 1.91 1.89 -25.45
CA ALA A 13 2.30 2.40 -24.14
C ALA A 13 1.85 1.45 -23.01
N PRO A 14 2.65 1.30 -21.93
CA PRO A 14 2.29 0.44 -20.81
C PRO A 14 1.01 0.96 -20.17
N VAL A 15 -0.02 0.10 -20.14
CA VAL A 15 -1.28 0.34 -19.43
C VAL A 15 -0.95 0.35 -17.93
N CYS A 16 -1.03 1.53 -17.30
CA CYS A 16 -0.94 1.64 -15.85
C CYS A 16 -1.94 0.68 -15.20
N PRO A 17 -1.56 -0.05 -14.13
CA PRO A 17 -2.48 -0.94 -13.44
C PRO A 17 -3.69 -0.13 -12.98
N VAL A 18 -4.86 -0.58 -13.44
CA VAL A 18 -6.17 -0.02 -13.11
C VAL A 18 -6.25 0.08 -11.59
N CYS A 19 -6.31 1.31 -11.07
CA CYS A 19 -6.64 1.54 -9.65
C CYS A 19 -7.89 0.72 -9.34
N PRO A 20 -7.96 0.00 -8.19
CA PRO A 20 -9.13 -0.77 -7.84
C PRO A 20 -10.36 0.14 -7.95
N VAL A 21 -11.22 -0.19 -8.90
CA VAL A 21 -12.40 0.58 -9.26
C VAL A 21 -13.23 0.74 -8.00
N CYS A 22 -13.33 1.95 -7.45
CA CYS A 22 -14.38 2.23 -6.49
C CYS A 22 -15.70 2.14 -7.25
N PRO A 23 -16.61 1.22 -6.91
CA PRO A 23 -17.87 1.06 -7.65
C PRO A 23 -18.84 2.24 -7.44
N VAL A 24 -18.58 3.13 -6.47
CA VAL A 24 -19.39 4.33 -6.22
C VAL A 24 -18.49 5.49 -5.77
N CYS A 25 -18.23 6.46 -6.66
CA CYS A 25 -17.74 7.78 -6.24
C CYS A 25 -18.87 8.48 -5.47
N SER A 26 -18.63 8.85 -4.22
CA SER A 26 -19.60 9.55 -3.39
C SER A 26 -19.11 10.98 -3.11
N ARG A 27 -20.04 11.87 -2.78
CA ARG A 27 -19.68 13.22 -2.32
C ARG A 27 -18.88 13.07 -1.02
N LEU A 28 -17.67 13.62 -0.97
CA LEU A 28 -16.80 13.47 0.21
C LEU A 28 -17.40 14.20 1.43
N PRO A 29 -17.46 13.60 2.64
CA PRO A 29 -18.31 14.11 3.74
C PRO A 29 -17.78 15.34 4.49
N ARG A 30 -16.67 15.96 4.08
CA ARG A 30 -16.00 17.01 4.88
C ARG A 30 -15.41 18.12 4.03
N LEU A 31 -16.24 18.80 3.26
CA LEU A 31 -15.94 20.15 2.80
C LEU A 31 -16.92 21.12 3.44
N PRO A 32 -16.47 22.26 3.96
CA PRO A 32 -17.37 23.27 4.49
C PRO A 32 -18.35 23.63 3.36
N ARG A 33 -19.66 23.55 3.66
CA ARG A 33 -20.64 24.21 2.81
C ARG A 33 -20.32 25.70 2.90
N LEU A 34 -19.68 26.25 1.87
CA LEU A 34 -19.55 27.70 1.74
C LEU A 34 -20.97 28.30 1.72
N PRO A 35 -21.18 29.46 2.34
CA PRO A 35 -22.50 30.06 2.43
C PRO A 35 -23.05 30.26 1.01
N ARG A 36 -24.31 29.90 0.84
CA ARG A 36 -25.07 30.11 -0.39
C ARG A 36 -25.25 31.62 -0.53
N LEU A 37 -24.37 32.29 -1.27
CA LEU A 37 -24.60 33.67 -1.69
C LEU A 37 -25.71 33.60 -2.74
N THR A 38 -26.93 33.90 -2.31
CA THR A 38 -28.07 34.12 -3.18
C THR A 38 -27.86 35.46 -3.90
N GLY A 39 -27.35 35.40 -5.12
CA GLY A 39 -27.33 36.51 -6.08
C GLY A 39 -27.89 36.00 -7.39
N GLY A 40 -28.99 36.59 -7.86
CA GLY A 40 -29.49 36.39 -9.22
C GLY A 40 -28.80 37.39 -10.15
N GLY A 41 -28.29 36.92 -11.28
CA GLY A 41 -27.47 37.70 -12.21
C GLY A 41 -26.33 36.84 -12.72
N GLU A 42 -25.60 37.27 -13.74
CA GLU A 42 -24.48 36.57 -14.39
C GLU A 42 -23.25 36.38 -13.46
N ASP A 43 -23.44 35.98 -12.21
CA ASP A 43 -22.38 35.83 -11.22
C ASP A 43 -21.71 34.45 -11.38
N GLY A 44 -20.39 34.42 -11.59
CA GLY A 44 -19.69 33.16 -11.84
C GLY A 44 -18.16 33.26 -11.89
N PHE A 45 -17.52 32.24 -11.31
CA PHE A 45 -16.09 31.94 -11.48
C PHE A 45 -15.87 31.40 -12.91
N LYS A 46 -14.88 31.94 -13.65
CA LYS A 46 -14.60 31.55 -15.05
C LYS A 46 -13.43 30.59 -15.19
N ALA A 47 -12.36 30.81 -14.44
CA ALA A 47 -11.17 29.98 -14.51
C ALA A 47 -10.43 29.96 -13.17
N GLY A 48 -9.77 28.85 -12.88
CA GLY A 48 -9.02 28.69 -11.64
C GLY A 48 -8.00 27.58 -11.68
N SER A 49 -7.33 27.40 -10.56
CA SER A 49 -6.42 26.28 -10.34
C SER A 49 -6.76 25.57 -9.04
N VAL A 50 -6.60 24.25 -9.04
CA VAL A 50 -6.64 23.44 -7.82
C VAL A 50 -5.25 22.88 -7.53
N PHE A 51 -4.87 22.99 -6.26
CA PHE A 51 -3.65 22.46 -5.69
C PHE A 51 -3.99 21.38 -4.66
N PHE A 52 -3.08 20.43 -4.48
CA PHE A 52 -3.27 19.25 -3.64
C PHE A 52 -2.07 19.13 -2.70
N SER A 53 -2.32 19.02 -1.39
CA SER A 53 -1.27 18.86 -0.38
C SER A 53 -1.66 17.85 0.69
N ASN A 54 -0.71 17.02 1.11
CA ASN A 54 -0.89 16.09 2.23
C ASN A 54 -0.54 16.72 3.59
N THR A 55 0.29 17.77 3.58
CA THR A 55 0.77 18.47 4.78
C THR A 55 -0.06 19.71 5.11
N GLY A 56 -0.79 20.24 4.13
CA GLY A 56 -1.56 21.48 4.26
C GLY A 56 -0.71 22.74 4.03
N ASN A 57 0.59 22.58 3.79
CA ASN A 57 1.44 23.65 3.29
C ASN A 57 1.35 23.66 1.76
N PHE A 58 0.96 24.81 1.20
CA PHE A 58 0.84 25.09 -0.23
C PHE A 58 1.84 26.17 -0.69
N GLN A 59 2.83 26.50 0.16
CA GLN A 59 3.73 27.65 0.00
C GLN A 59 5.20 27.24 -0.18
N CYS A 60 5.55 25.99 0.10
CA CYS A 60 6.88 25.46 -0.12
C CYS A 60 6.81 24.35 -1.17
N ASP A 61 7.37 24.59 -2.35
CA ASP A 61 8.55 23.85 -2.84
C ASP A 61 8.68 23.98 -4.37
N SER A 62 9.77 24.61 -4.80
CA SER A 62 10.22 24.62 -6.20
C SER A 62 10.70 23.25 -6.69
N GLN A 63 10.84 22.26 -5.80
CA GLN A 63 11.34 20.91 -6.11
C GLN A 63 10.27 19.80 -6.06
N GLN A 64 9.16 19.95 -5.33
CA GLN A 64 7.99 19.09 -5.48
C GLN A 64 7.06 19.69 -6.53
N ARG A 65 6.93 19.01 -7.68
CA ARG A 65 5.88 19.28 -8.68
C ARG A 65 4.50 19.07 -8.03
N GLU A 66 3.99 20.05 -7.29
CA GLU A 66 2.58 20.09 -6.94
C GLU A 66 1.77 20.06 -8.24
N PHE A 67 1.01 18.98 -8.42
CA PHE A 67 0.18 18.80 -9.59
C PHE A 67 -0.87 19.91 -9.64
N LYS A 68 -0.67 20.90 -10.50
CA LYS A 68 -1.64 21.96 -10.76
C LYS A 68 -2.64 21.48 -11.80
N ALA A 69 -3.92 21.42 -11.45
CA ALA A 69 -4.98 21.23 -12.44
C ALA A 69 -5.69 22.56 -12.72
N LYS A 70 -5.82 22.90 -14.00
CA LYS A 70 -6.63 24.05 -14.45
C LYS A 70 -8.11 23.65 -14.41
N LEU A 71 -8.94 24.53 -13.87
CA LEU A 71 -10.38 24.36 -13.81
C LEU A 71 -11.06 25.40 -14.67
N VAL A 72 -12.04 24.95 -15.47
CA VAL A 72 -12.96 25.83 -16.17
C VAL A 72 -14.21 25.99 -15.31
N GLY A 73 -14.61 27.24 -15.10
CA GLY A 73 -15.76 27.62 -14.31
C GLY A 73 -17.03 27.83 -15.15
N ASN A 74 -18.10 28.23 -14.48
CA ASN A 74 -19.41 28.48 -15.07
C ASN A 74 -19.57 29.95 -15.47
N VAL A 75 -20.32 30.18 -16.55
CA VAL A 75 -20.66 31.54 -17.04
C VAL A 75 -22.01 32.05 -16.51
N ASN A 76 -22.77 31.21 -15.81
CA ASN A 76 -24.07 31.55 -15.22
C ASN A 76 -24.32 30.78 -13.92
N SER A 77 -25.32 31.21 -13.14
CA SER A 77 -25.64 30.66 -11.81
C SER A 77 -26.37 29.30 -11.84
N GLU A 78 -26.76 28.79 -13.01
CA GLU A 78 -27.66 27.63 -13.12
C GLU A 78 -26.96 26.34 -13.57
N VAL A 79 -25.90 26.44 -14.38
CA VAL A 79 -25.25 25.27 -14.98
C VAL A 79 -24.03 24.83 -14.17
N VAL A 80 -23.96 23.52 -13.90
CA VAL A 80 -22.80 22.89 -13.25
C VAL A 80 -21.76 22.50 -14.30
N VAL A 81 -20.52 22.97 -14.15
CA VAL A 81 -19.39 22.55 -14.97
C VAL A 81 -18.59 21.46 -14.25
N GLN A 82 -18.43 20.31 -14.90
CA GLN A 82 -17.66 19.18 -14.36
C GLN A 82 -16.23 19.21 -14.90
N ASN A 83 -15.26 19.25 -13.99
CA ASN A 83 -13.84 19.14 -14.32
C ASN A 83 -13.31 17.77 -13.86
N LYS A 84 -13.00 16.88 -14.81
CA LYS A 84 -12.40 15.58 -14.53
C LYS A 84 -10.88 15.69 -14.56
N LEU A 85 -10.22 15.25 -13.50
CA LEU A 85 -8.76 15.17 -13.46
C LEU A 85 -8.29 14.02 -14.37
N SER A 86 -7.18 14.22 -15.08
CA SER A 86 -6.59 13.19 -15.95
C SER A 86 -6.09 11.98 -15.15
N HIS A 87 -5.64 12.19 -13.91
CA HIS A 87 -5.21 11.16 -13.00
C HIS A 87 -5.90 11.33 -11.64
N PRO A 88 -6.32 10.25 -10.96
CA PRO A 88 -6.83 10.32 -9.59
C PRO A 88 -5.75 10.89 -8.66
N VAL A 89 -6.14 11.86 -7.81
CA VAL A 89 -5.22 12.47 -6.84
C VAL A 89 -5.60 12.02 -5.43
N ARG A 90 -4.62 11.48 -4.69
CA ARG A 90 -4.75 11.18 -3.26
C ARG A 90 -4.21 12.35 -2.46
N THR A 91 -5.09 13.06 -1.77
CA THR A 91 -4.71 14.23 -0.96
C THR A 91 -5.53 14.37 0.30
N ARG A 92 -4.96 15.00 1.33
CA ARG A 92 -5.68 15.42 2.54
C ARG A 92 -6.28 16.82 2.39
N PHE A 93 -5.59 17.71 1.69
CA PHE A 93 -5.99 19.11 1.53
C PHE A 93 -6.10 19.48 0.05
N LEU A 94 -7.12 20.27 -0.26
CA LEU A 94 -7.36 20.88 -1.57
C LEU A 94 -7.39 22.39 -1.41
N ARG A 95 -6.70 23.11 -2.28
CA ARG A 95 -6.77 24.58 -2.35
C ARG A 95 -7.27 24.99 -3.72
N PHE A 96 -8.43 25.64 -3.75
CA PHE A 96 -8.99 26.24 -4.95
C PHE A 96 -8.57 27.71 -5.01
N VAL A 97 -7.98 28.12 -6.13
CA VAL A 97 -7.54 29.50 -6.38
C VAL A 97 -8.30 30.04 -7.58
N PRO A 98 -9.24 30.98 -7.37
CA PRO A 98 -9.83 31.76 -8.44
C PRO A 98 -8.77 32.52 -9.24
N LEU A 99 -8.81 32.40 -10.56
CA LEU A 99 -7.94 33.14 -11.47
C LEU A 99 -8.70 34.18 -12.29
N ASP A 100 -9.97 33.90 -12.61
CA ASP A 100 -10.83 34.80 -13.39
C ASP A 100 -12.31 34.64 -13.03
N TRP A 101 -13.10 35.71 -13.16
CA TRP A 101 -14.52 35.77 -12.80
C TRP A 101 -15.31 36.71 -13.73
N ASN A 102 -16.64 36.72 -13.63
CA ASN A 102 -17.44 37.64 -14.45
C ASN A 102 -17.18 39.11 -14.06
N PRO A 103 -16.70 39.97 -14.98
CA PRO A 103 -16.50 41.39 -14.70
C PRO A 103 -17.79 42.16 -14.37
N SER A 104 -18.95 41.67 -14.84
CA SER A 104 -20.26 42.30 -14.61
C SER A 104 -20.96 41.82 -13.32
N GLY A 105 -20.36 40.88 -12.59
CA GLY A 105 -20.97 40.19 -11.46
C GLY A 105 -20.05 40.00 -10.26
N TRP A 106 -20.53 39.30 -9.25
CA TRP A 106 -19.79 39.01 -8.01
C TRP A 106 -19.03 37.68 -8.08
N MET A 107 -17.92 37.59 -7.34
CA MET A 107 -17.19 36.34 -7.19
C MET A 107 -17.95 35.34 -6.31
N GLY A 108 -18.47 34.28 -6.94
CA GLY A 108 -19.09 33.13 -6.26
C GLY A 108 -18.42 31.82 -6.67
N LEU A 109 -18.09 30.97 -5.70
CA LEU A 109 -17.54 29.64 -5.94
C LEU A 109 -18.30 28.59 -5.14
N ARG A 110 -19.00 27.70 -5.83
CA ARG A 110 -19.58 26.48 -5.25
C ARG A 110 -18.88 25.27 -5.87
N VAL A 111 -18.18 24.52 -5.03
CA VAL A 111 -17.45 23.32 -5.46
C VAL A 111 -17.97 22.10 -4.73
N GLU A 112 -18.14 21.03 -5.49
CA GLU A 112 -18.44 19.71 -4.97
C GLU A 112 -17.36 18.75 -5.45
N VAL A 113 -16.66 18.12 -4.50
CA VAL A 113 -15.58 17.18 -4.79
C VAL A 113 -16.10 15.76 -4.63
N TYR A 114 -15.93 14.98 -5.69
CA TYR A 114 -16.29 13.57 -5.74
C TYR A 114 -15.02 12.73 -5.72
N GLY A 115 -15.04 11.69 -4.90
CA GLY A 115 -13.91 10.77 -4.77
C GLY A 115 -14.22 9.65 -3.81
N CYS A 116 -13.22 8.82 -3.52
CA CYS A 116 -13.31 7.79 -2.51
C CYS A 116 -12.61 8.25 -1.23
N SER A 117 -13.13 7.88 -0.06
CA SER A 117 -12.38 8.06 1.18
C SER A 117 -11.13 7.19 1.14
N TYR A 118 -9.95 7.80 1.04
CA TYR A 118 -8.69 7.09 1.23
C TYR A 118 -8.45 6.96 2.73
N LYS A 119 -8.70 5.77 3.28
CA LYS A 119 -8.30 5.41 4.64
C LYS A 119 -7.07 4.50 4.54
N SER A 120 -5.87 5.07 4.46
CA SER A 120 -4.69 4.27 4.78
C SER A 120 -4.48 4.30 6.29
N TYR A 121 -4.61 3.14 6.91
CA TYR A 121 -4.08 2.94 8.24
C TYR A 121 -2.62 2.58 8.05
N VAL A 122 -1.74 3.34 8.70
CA VAL A 122 -0.29 3.09 8.70
C VAL A 122 0.04 2.43 10.02
N ALA A 123 0.77 1.32 9.96
CA ALA A 123 1.40 0.68 11.10
C ALA A 123 2.90 0.97 11.08
N ASP A 124 3.45 1.33 12.23
CA ASP A 124 4.88 1.56 12.42
C ASP A 124 5.52 0.34 13.10
N PHE A 125 6.66 -0.08 12.57
CA PHE A 125 7.43 -1.21 13.06
C PHE A 125 8.83 -0.73 13.41
N ASP A 126 9.25 -0.96 14.64
CA ASP A 126 10.54 -0.53 15.20
C ASP A 126 11.59 -1.66 15.20
N GLY A 127 11.31 -2.77 14.50
CA GLY A 127 12.09 -4.01 14.57
C GLY A 127 11.83 -4.85 15.84
N ARG A 128 10.99 -4.39 16.76
CA ARG A 128 10.61 -5.14 17.97
C ARG A 128 9.13 -5.49 17.99
N SER A 129 8.30 -4.66 17.36
CA SER A 129 6.88 -4.88 17.23
C SER A 129 6.55 -5.81 16.06
N SER A 130 5.51 -6.64 16.23
CA SER A 130 4.93 -7.45 15.17
C SER A 130 3.42 -7.59 15.36
N LEU A 131 2.69 -7.77 14.26
CA LEU A 131 1.26 -8.08 14.28
C LEU A 131 1.04 -9.56 13.99
N LEU A 132 0.33 -10.26 14.86
CA LEU A 132 0.02 -11.68 14.72
C LEU A 132 -1.46 -11.87 14.41
N TYR A 133 -1.76 -12.22 13.16
CA TYR A 133 -3.10 -12.52 12.69
C TYR A 133 -3.39 -14.01 12.88
N ARG A 134 -4.26 -14.32 13.83
CA ARG A 134 -4.66 -15.68 14.19
C ARG A 134 -5.87 -16.14 13.42
N PHE A 135 -5.81 -17.37 12.93
CA PHE A 135 -6.94 -18.02 12.29
C PHE A 135 -7.93 -18.54 13.33
N ASN A 136 -9.21 -18.61 12.95
CA ASN A 136 -10.25 -19.18 13.82
C ASN A 136 -10.10 -20.70 14.01
N GLN A 137 -9.44 -21.36 13.07
CA GLN A 137 -9.14 -22.79 13.08
C GLN A 137 -7.69 -23.01 13.53
N LYS A 138 -7.39 -24.20 14.08
CA LYS A 138 -6.03 -24.54 14.56
C LYS A 138 -4.98 -24.57 13.44
N SER A 139 -5.43 -24.81 12.20
CA SER A 139 -4.67 -24.68 10.97
C SER A 139 -5.55 -24.08 9.89
N MET A 140 -4.93 -23.43 8.92
CA MET A 140 -5.55 -22.87 7.74
C MET A 140 -4.87 -23.47 6.51
N SER A 141 -5.67 -24.15 5.68
CA SER A 141 -5.24 -24.68 4.39
C SER A 141 -5.88 -23.87 3.26
N THR A 142 -5.06 -23.20 2.45
CA THR A 142 -5.52 -22.39 1.30
C THR A 142 -5.10 -23.00 -0.01
N LEU A 143 -5.94 -22.89 -1.03
CA LEU A 143 -5.55 -23.06 -2.44
C LEU A 143 -5.30 -21.71 -3.14
N LYS A 144 -5.76 -20.61 -2.55
CA LYS A 144 -5.63 -19.27 -3.08
C LYS A 144 -5.27 -18.29 -1.97
N ASP A 145 -4.24 -17.50 -2.19
CA ASP A 145 -3.85 -16.41 -1.30
C ASP A 145 -3.71 -15.11 -2.08
N VAL A 146 -4.20 -14.02 -1.51
CA VAL A 146 -4.01 -12.65 -2.01
C VAL A 146 -3.50 -11.81 -0.86
N ILE A 147 -2.23 -11.40 -0.95
CA ILE A 147 -1.56 -10.54 0.03
C ILE A 147 -1.23 -9.22 -0.66
N SER A 148 -1.62 -8.10 -0.07
CA SER A 148 -1.20 -6.79 -0.56
C SER A 148 -0.76 -5.91 0.59
N LEU A 149 0.31 -5.14 0.36
CA LEU A 149 0.83 -4.17 1.31
C LEU A 149 1.60 -3.08 0.59
N ARG A 150 1.78 -1.94 1.24
CA ARG A 150 2.81 -0.98 0.88
C ARG A 150 3.73 -0.79 2.06
N PHE A 151 5.03 -0.68 1.81
CA PHE A 151 6.01 -0.47 2.85
C PHE A 151 6.95 0.68 2.50
N LYS A 152 7.53 1.27 3.54
CA LYS A 152 8.61 2.26 3.47
C LYS A 152 9.64 1.89 4.53
N SER A 153 10.90 1.77 4.14
CA SER A 153 12.01 1.38 5.01
C SER A 153 13.30 2.10 4.60
N HIS A 154 14.21 2.31 5.56
CA HIS A 154 15.61 2.67 5.29
C HIS A 154 16.56 1.48 5.56
N GLN A 155 16.04 0.40 6.16
CA GLN A 155 16.78 -0.82 6.40
C GLN A 155 16.70 -1.70 5.16
N ALA A 156 17.83 -2.24 4.73
CA ALA A 156 17.93 -3.15 3.58
C ALA A 156 17.53 -4.60 3.91
N GLU A 157 17.29 -4.90 5.19
CA GLU A 157 16.99 -6.22 5.75
C GLU A 157 15.75 -6.14 6.63
N GLY A 158 14.80 -7.08 6.49
CA GLY A 158 13.66 -7.16 7.40
C GLY A 158 12.53 -8.07 6.92
N VAL A 159 11.97 -8.89 7.80
CA VAL A 159 10.82 -9.76 7.47
C VAL A 159 9.52 -8.97 7.49
N LEU A 160 8.82 -8.89 6.35
CA LEU A 160 7.54 -8.18 6.22
C LEU A 160 6.37 -9.09 6.62
N LEU A 161 6.38 -10.33 6.15
CA LEU A 161 5.36 -11.34 6.39
C LEU A 161 6.02 -12.70 6.61
N HIS A 162 5.54 -13.47 7.57
CA HIS A 162 5.94 -14.86 7.74
C HIS A 162 4.80 -15.72 8.28
N GLY A 163 4.65 -16.91 7.71
CA GLY A 163 3.79 -17.99 8.19
C GLY A 163 4.47 -19.33 7.96
N GLU A 164 4.30 -20.24 8.91
CA GLU A 164 4.86 -21.60 8.87
C GLU A 164 3.81 -22.58 9.43
N GLY A 165 3.74 -23.77 8.85
CA GLY A 165 2.90 -24.88 9.29
C GLY A 165 3.71 -26.07 9.81
N GLN A 166 3.09 -26.96 10.58
CA GLN A 166 3.78 -28.09 11.22
C GLN A 166 4.42 -29.06 10.23
N ARG A 167 3.90 -29.11 9.00
CA ARG A 167 4.39 -30.01 7.94
C ARG A 167 5.56 -29.40 7.15
N GLY A 168 6.02 -28.22 7.52
CA GLY A 168 7.12 -27.51 6.86
C GLY A 168 6.68 -26.65 5.69
N ASP A 169 5.38 -26.50 5.45
CA ASP A 169 4.84 -25.46 4.57
C ASP A 169 5.15 -24.09 5.16
N TYR A 170 5.62 -23.16 4.34
CA TYR A 170 5.88 -21.81 4.82
C TYR A 170 5.78 -20.79 3.69
N ILE A 171 5.44 -19.57 4.07
CA ILE A 171 5.52 -18.38 3.23
C ILE A 171 6.30 -17.32 3.99
N THR A 172 7.30 -16.73 3.37
CA THR A 172 8.07 -15.62 3.95
C THR A 172 8.33 -14.57 2.89
N LEU A 173 7.93 -13.34 3.18
CA LEU A 173 8.27 -12.18 2.40
C LEU A 173 9.24 -11.32 3.21
N GLU A 174 10.45 -11.12 2.69
CA GLU A 174 11.47 -10.34 3.37
C GLU A 174 12.18 -9.38 2.43
N LEU A 175 12.63 -8.27 2.99
CA LEU A 175 13.58 -7.38 2.36
C LEU A 175 14.98 -7.95 2.64
N HIS A 176 15.77 -8.14 1.59
CA HIS A 176 17.14 -8.64 1.67
C HIS A 176 18.00 -7.88 0.65
N ARG A 177 19.00 -7.16 1.16
CA ARG A 177 19.87 -6.25 0.40
C ARG A 177 19.09 -5.26 -0.49
N GLY A 178 18.02 -4.67 0.05
CA GLY A 178 17.20 -3.68 -0.67
C GLY A 178 16.37 -4.26 -1.81
N ARG A 179 16.19 -5.59 -1.86
CA ARG A 179 15.32 -6.31 -2.80
C ARG A 179 14.30 -7.14 -2.05
N LEU A 180 13.18 -7.45 -2.69
CA LEU A 180 12.12 -8.23 -2.07
C LEU A 180 12.28 -9.71 -2.43
N ASP A 181 12.51 -10.55 -1.43
CA ASP A 181 12.63 -12.00 -1.57
C ASP A 181 11.34 -12.66 -1.05
N LEU A 182 10.72 -13.48 -1.91
CA LEU A 182 9.62 -14.36 -1.52
C LEU A 182 10.11 -15.81 -1.47
N TYR A 183 9.96 -16.42 -0.31
CA TYR A 183 10.15 -17.84 -0.11
C TYR A 183 8.79 -18.50 0.11
N LEU A 184 8.54 -19.58 -0.62
CA LEU A 184 7.29 -20.31 -0.54
C LEU A 184 7.56 -21.81 -0.68
N ASN A 185 7.10 -22.58 0.30
CA ASN A 185 7.11 -24.03 0.28
C ASN A 185 5.70 -24.56 0.51
N LEU A 186 5.30 -25.51 -0.34
CA LEU A 186 4.01 -26.20 -0.31
C LEU A 186 4.22 -27.73 -0.23
N ASP A 187 5.40 -28.20 0.21
CA ASP A 187 5.82 -29.59 0.02
C ASP A 187 5.30 -30.49 1.15
N ASP A 188 4.62 -31.56 0.74
CA ASP A 188 3.95 -32.52 1.62
C ASP A 188 4.95 -33.55 2.19
N GLY A 189 5.80 -33.10 3.12
CA GLY A 189 6.47 -34.01 4.05
C GLY A 189 7.67 -34.81 3.49
N ARG A 190 8.26 -34.43 2.35
CA ARG A 190 9.54 -35.02 1.91
C ARG A 190 10.72 -34.14 2.33
N PRO A 191 11.60 -34.59 3.25
CA PRO A 191 12.83 -33.85 3.54
C PRO A 191 13.75 -33.93 2.32
N ARG A 192 13.77 -32.88 1.49
CA ARG A 192 14.77 -32.78 0.43
C ARG A 192 16.13 -32.53 1.08
N LEU A 193 16.98 -33.56 1.08
CA LEU A 193 18.35 -33.55 1.60
C LEU A 193 19.33 -32.61 0.86
N SER A 194 18.91 -31.86 -0.18
CA SER A 194 19.82 -30.97 -0.94
C SER A 194 19.14 -29.85 -1.77
N GLY A 195 17.88 -29.50 -1.50
CA GLY A 195 17.23 -28.37 -2.18
C GLY A 195 17.30 -27.12 -1.32
N GLY A 196 18.26 -26.21 -1.57
CA GLY A 196 18.34 -24.94 -0.85
C GLY A 196 17.02 -24.16 -0.90
N ARG A 197 16.74 -23.33 0.12
CA ARG A 197 15.60 -22.41 0.10
C ARG A 197 15.72 -21.50 -1.13
N VAL A 198 14.90 -21.73 -2.15
CA VAL A 198 14.91 -20.92 -3.38
C VAL A 198 14.00 -19.71 -3.16
N ALA A 199 14.61 -18.54 -3.13
CA ALA A 199 13.87 -17.28 -3.13
C ALA A 199 13.54 -16.86 -4.56
N VAL A 200 12.38 -16.24 -4.75
CA VAL A 200 12.11 -15.42 -5.92
C VAL A 200 12.31 -13.96 -5.54
N THR A 201 13.30 -13.32 -6.15
CA THR A 201 13.70 -11.94 -5.87
C THR A 201 13.08 -10.98 -6.88
N VAL A 202 12.49 -9.89 -6.42
CA VAL A 202 11.90 -8.82 -7.26
C VAL A 202 12.25 -7.44 -6.72
N GLY A 203 12.45 -6.50 -7.64
CA GLY A 203 12.76 -5.11 -7.30
C GLY A 203 14.20 -4.88 -6.88
N SER A 204 14.52 -3.61 -6.62
CA SER A 204 15.83 -3.12 -6.19
C SER A 204 15.70 -1.73 -5.59
N LEU A 205 16.59 -1.38 -4.64
CA LEU A 205 16.59 -0.09 -3.95
C LEU A 205 15.25 0.18 -3.23
N LEU A 206 14.68 -0.87 -2.63
CA LEU A 206 13.41 -0.78 -1.90
C LEU A 206 13.57 -0.26 -0.47
N ASP A 207 14.79 0.12 -0.10
CA ASP A 207 15.24 0.69 1.17
C ASP A 207 15.54 2.20 1.06
N ASP A 208 14.95 2.87 0.07
CA ASP A 208 15.22 4.27 -0.30
C ASP A 208 14.34 5.30 0.44
N GLU A 209 13.64 4.87 1.50
CA GLU A 209 12.64 5.66 2.20
C GLU A 209 11.44 6.14 1.35
N HIS A 210 11.14 5.50 0.23
CA HIS A 210 9.89 5.71 -0.50
C HIS A 210 8.88 4.58 -0.26
N TRP A 211 7.64 4.83 -0.68
CA TRP A 211 6.55 3.87 -0.55
C TRP A 211 6.54 2.91 -1.73
N HIS A 212 6.95 1.67 -1.48
CA HIS A 212 6.85 0.57 -2.43
C HIS A 212 5.56 -0.22 -2.22
N SER A 213 4.96 -0.68 -3.31
CA SER A 213 3.78 -1.54 -3.29
C SER A 213 4.17 -2.98 -3.58
N VAL A 214 3.59 -3.91 -2.83
CA VAL A 214 3.75 -5.34 -3.01
C VAL A 214 2.38 -5.99 -3.13
N HIS A 215 2.26 -6.87 -4.12
CA HIS A 215 1.07 -7.68 -4.33
C HIS A 215 1.49 -9.11 -4.65
N VAL A 216 0.98 -10.06 -3.87
CA VAL A 216 1.20 -11.49 -4.07
C VAL A 216 -0.15 -12.14 -4.33
N GLU A 217 -0.27 -12.79 -5.49
CA GLU A 217 -1.40 -13.66 -5.79
C GLU A 217 -0.90 -15.07 -6.01
N ARG A 218 -1.39 -16.00 -5.19
CA ARG A 218 -1.15 -17.43 -5.36
C ARG A 218 -2.45 -18.12 -5.72
N PHE A 219 -2.40 -18.99 -6.71
CA PHE A 219 -3.44 -19.97 -6.99
C PHE A 219 -2.79 -21.34 -7.25
N ASN A 220 -3.06 -22.30 -6.36
CA ASN A 220 -2.33 -23.56 -6.29
C ASN A 220 -0.81 -23.30 -6.21
N ARG A 221 -0.04 -23.79 -7.18
CA ARG A 221 1.40 -23.56 -7.29
C ARG A 221 1.79 -22.32 -8.08
N GLN A 222 0.83 -21.67 -8.75
CA GLN A 222 1.08 -20.48 -9.56
C GLN A 222 1.14 -19.26 -8.66
N VAL A 223 2.20 -18.47 -8.78
CA VAL A 223 2.42 -17.26 -8.00
C VAL A 223 2.74 -16.09 -8.91
N ASN A 224 2.03 -14.99 -8.70
CA ASN A 224 2.32 -13.68 -9.26
C ASN A 224 2.81 -12.79 -8.13
N LEU A 225 4.07 -12.38 -8.19
CA LEU A 225 4.67 -11.42 -7.26
C LEU A 225 4.91 -10.10 -7.99
N THR A 226 4.14 -9.08 -7.65
CA THR A 226 4.30 -7.72 -8.17
C THR A 226 4.93 -6.83 -7.12
N VAL A 227 6.01 -6.15 -7.48
CA VAL A 227 6.63 -5.07 -6.70
C VAL A 227 6.63 -3.82 -7.55
N ASP A 228 5.91 -2.80 -7.11
CA ASP A 228 5.62 -1.58 -7.87
C ASP A 228 5.02 -1.89 -9.24
N ALA A 229 5.77 -1.68 -10.31
CA ALA A 229 5.35 -1.97 -11.68
C ALA A 229 5.92 -3.30 -12.23
N HIS A 230 6.76 -4.00 -11.46
CA HIS A 230 7.48 -5.18 -11.91
C HIS A 230 6.81 -6.45 -11.38
N THR A 231 6.35 -7.31 -12.27
CA THR A 231 5.72 -8.59 -11.91
C THR A 231 6.62 -9.75 -12.30
N GLN A 232 6.86 -10.66 -11.35
CA GLN A 232 7.39 -11.99 -11.60
C GLN A 232 6.30 -13.04 -11.51
N HIS A 233 6.28 -13.93 -12.50
CA HIS A 233 5.37 -15.06 -12.55
C HIS A 233 6.18 -16.35 -12.41
N PHE A 234 5.85 -17.19 -11.44
CA PHE A 234 6.56 -18.45 -11.23
C PHE A 234 5.65 -19.55 -10.70
N HIS A 235 6.16 -20.78 -10.77
CA HIS A 235 5.52 -21.94 -10.17
C HIS A 235 6.38 -22.42 -9.00
N THR A 236 5.76 -22.69 -7.86
CA THR A 236 6.45 -23.32 -6.73
C THR A 236 6.86 -24.75 -7.08
N GLY A 237 8.03 -25.17 -6.60
CA GLY A 237 8.41 -26.58 -6.64
C GLY A 237 7.54 -27.45 -5.71
N GLY A 238 7.63 -28.77 -5.86
CA GLY A 238 6.89 -29.74 -5.05
C GLY A 238 5.56 -30.19 -5.66
N GLU A 239 4.95 -31.20 -5.05
CA GLU A 239 3.69 -31.82 -5.49
C GLU A 239 2.45 -31.19 -4.83
N GLY A 240 2.60 -30.57 -3.66
CA GLY A 240 1.48 -29.95 -2.96
C GLY A 240 0.89 -28.73 -3.67
N HIS A 241 -0.37 -28.45 -3.39
CA HIS A 241 -1.13 -27.34 -3.98
C HIS A 241 -1.70 -26.39 -2.94
N SER A 242 -1.89 -26.88 -1.72
CA SER A 242 -2.32 -26.07 -0.58
C SER A 242 -1.13 -25.49 0.16
N LEU A 243 -1.30 -24.28 0.70
CA LEU A 243 -0.41 -23.73 1.72
C LEU A 243 -1.08 -24.00 3.07
N GLU A 244 -0.45 -24.83 3.90
CA GLU A 244 -0.89 -25.11 5.25
C GLU A 244 -0.11 -24.24 6.25
N VAL A 245 -0.78 -23.26 6.82
CA VAL A 245 -0.25 -22.43 7.91
C VAL A 245 -0.99 -22.80 9.18
N ASP A 246 -0.30 -22.94 10.30
CA ASP A 246 -0.96 -23.38 11.53
C ASP A 246 -1.84 -22.28 12.13
N TYR A 247 -1.28 -21.51 13.07
CA TYR A 247 -2.10 -20.75 14.00
C TYR A 247 -2.17 -19.27 13.65
N GLU A 248 -1.09 -18.74 13.08
CA GLU A 248 -0.95 -17.30 12.85
C GLU A 248 -0.04 -16.94 11.68
N LEU A 249 -0.36 -15.81 11.05
CA LEU A 249 0.54 -15.06 10.20
C LEU A 249 1.13 -13.90 10.99
N SER A 250 2.44 -13.72 10.87
CA SER A 250 3.17 -12.62 11.48
C SER A 250 3.50 -11.56 10.44
N PHE A 251 3.32 -10.29 10.81
CA PHE A 251 3.66 -9.13 10.00
C PHE A 251 4.62 -8.23 10.77
N GLY A 252 5.64 -7.72 10.09
CA GLY A 252 6.66 -6.85 10.67
C GLY A 252 7.82 -7.58 11.36
N GLY A 253 7.79 -8.91 11.40
CA GLY A 253 8.85 -9.71 12.01
C GLY A 253 8.39 -11.11 12.36
N ILE A 254 9.32 -11.94 12.81
CA ILE A 254 9.03 -13.28 13.34
C ILE A 254 9.13 -13.19 14.87
N PRO A 255 8.04 -13.38 15.62
CA PRO A 255 8.11 -13.38 17.09
C PRO A 255 9.03 -14.51 17.55
N LEU A 256 10.13 -14.17 18.23
CA LEU A 256 11.14 -15.14 18.65
C LEU A 256 10.54 -16.21 19.59
N PRO A 257 10.62 -17.51 19.27
CA PRO A 257 10.38 -18.55 20.26
C PRO A 257 11.61 -18.68 21.17
N GLY A 258 11.63 -17.93 22.27
CA GLY A 258 12.28 -18.27 23.55
C GLY A 258 13.78 -18.57 23.60
N LYS A 259 14.54 -18.60 22.50
CA LYS A 259 15.99 -18.83 22.49
C LYS A 259 16.75 -17.78 21.68
N PRO A 260 17.63 -16.98 22.31
CA PRO A 260 18.53 -16.10 21.56
C PRO A 260 19.49 -16.96 20.72
N GLY A 261 19.50 -16.74 19.39
CA GLY A 261 20.49 -17.30 18.48
C GLY A 261 20.01 -18.32 17.44
N THR A 262 18.73 -18.72 17.42
CA THR A 262 18.22 -19.71 16.43
C THR A 262 17.59 -19.10 15.18
N PHE A 263 17.26 -17.81 15.18
CA PHE A 263 16.71 -17.10 14.03
C PHE A 263 17.62 -15.94 13.62
N LEU A 264 18.26 -16.06 12.44
CA LEU A 264 19.20 -15.07 11.89
C LEU A 264 18.48 -13.91 11.15
N ARG A 265 17.16 -13.99 10.99
CA ARG A 265 16.37 -13.00 10.26
C ARG A 265 16.10 -11.77 11.12
N ARG A 266 16.27 -10.58 10.54
CA ARG A 266 15.94 -9.31 11.19
C ARG A 266 14.44 -9.03 11.04
N ASN A 267 13.83 -8.47 12.07
CA ASN A 267 12.47 -7.95 11.98
C ASN A 267 12.45 -6.67 11.15
N PHE A 268 11.31 -6.36 10.56
CA PHE A 268 11.14 -5.18 9.73
C PHE A 268 11.13 -3.91 10.59
N GLN A 269 11.83 -2.89 10.10
CA GLN A 269 11.83 -1.55 10.69
C GLN A 269 11.41 -0.54 9.63
N GLY A 270 10.28 0.10 9.83
CA GLY A 270 9.69 1.02 8.86
C GLY A 270 8.18 1.10 9.03
N CYS A 271 7.51 1.62 8.01
CA CYS A 271 6.06 1.76 8.01
C CYS A 271 5.41 0.81 7.00
N MET A 272 4.23 0.28 7.33
CA MET A 272 3.37 -0.41 6.36
C MET A 272 2.00 0.24 6.29
N GLU A 273 1.44 0.35 5.09
CA GLU A 273 0.06 0.75 4.86
C GLU A 273 -0.65 -0.21 3.92
N ASN A 274 -1.99 -0.16 3.92
CA ASN A 274 -2.82 -1.00 3.04
C ASN A 274 -2.46 -2.49 3.14
N LEU A 275 -2.24 -2.99 4.37
CA LEU A 275 -1.92 -4.38 4.63
C LEU A 275 -3.19 -5.25 4.62
N TYR A 276 -3.33 -6.08 3.60
CA TYR A 276 -4.44 -7.01 3.42
C TYR A 276 -3.96 -8.45 3.27
N TYR A 277 -4.68 -9.36 3.91
CA TYR A 277 -4.56 -10.80 3.69
C TYR A 277 -5.95 -11.37 3.38
N ASN A 278 -6.12 -11.94 2.19
CA ASN A 278 -7.37 -12.53 1.72
C ASN A 278 -8.59 -11.62 1.94
N GLY A 279 -8.42 -10.32 1.67
CA GLY A 279 -9.45 -9.28 1.81
C GLY A 279 -9.59 -8.68 3.22
N ASN A 280 -8.95 -9.24 4.24
CA ASN A 280 -8.98 -8.71 5.60
C ASN A 280 -7.93 -7.61 5.79
N ASN A 281 -8.35 -6.42 6.22
CA ASN A 281 -7.43 -5.31 6.53
C ASN A 281 -6.81 -5.52 7.93
N ILE A 282 -5.56 -5.97 7.96
CA ILE A 282 -4.87 -6.37 9.19
C ILE A 282 -4.71 -5.20 10.16
N ILE A 283 -4.42 -4.01 9.65
CA ILE A 283 -4.21 -2.81 10.47
C ILE A 283 -5.54 -2.32 11.06
N ASP A 284 -6.65 -2.39 10.31
CA ASP A 284 -7.99 -2.06 10.83
C ASP A 284 -8.42 -3.05 11.92
N LEU A 285 -8.14 -4.34 11.74
CA LEU A 285 -8.34 -5.34 12.79
C LEU A 285 -7.59 -4.95 14.07
N ALA A 286 -6.30 -4.60 13.95
CA ALA A 286 -5.45 -4.23 15.08
C ALA A 286 -5.98 -2.98 15.79
N LYS A 287 -6.31 -1.93 15.01
CA LYS A 287 -6.86 -0.68 15.52
C LYS A 287 -8.18 -0.88 16.27
N ARG A 288 -9.02 -1.80 15.80
CA ARG A 288 -10.30 -2.15 16.44
C ARG A 288 -10.18 -3.19 17.55
N ARG A 289 -8.95 -3.63 17.87
CA ARG A 289 -8.66 -4.63 18.90
C ARG A 289 -9.51 -5.89 18.73
N LYS A 290 -9.60 -6.38 17.48
CA LYS A 290 -10.32 -7.62 17.19
C LYS A 290 -9.60 -8.81 17.85
N PRO A 291 -10.32 -9.85 18.30
CA PRO A 291 -9.70 -10.99 19.00
C PRO A 291 -8.73 -11.81 18.12
N GLN A 292 -8.85 -11.69 16.80
CA GLN A 292 -8.03 -12.39 15.83
C GLN A 292 -6.64 -11.77 15.63
N ILE A 293 -6.33 -10.62 16.23
CA ILE A 293 -5.08 -9.90 15.97
C ILE A 293 -4.42 -9.51 17.29
N HIS A 294 -3.12 -9.82 17.39
CA HIS A 294 -2.32 -9.53 18.57
C HIS A 294 -1.13 -8.68 18.18
N SER A 295 -0.89 -7.61 18.93
CA SER A 295 0.34 -6.82 18.80
C SER A 295 1.34 -7.36 19.83
N VAL A 296 2.52 -7.79 19.36
CA VAL A 296 3.59 -8.31 20.20
C VAL A 296 4.77 -7.36 20.14
N VAL A 297 5.44 -7.17 21.27
CA VAL A 297 6.68 -6.39 21.38
C VAL A 297 7.74 -7.31 21.98
N SER A 298 8.82 -7.54 21.24
CA SER A 298 9.95 -8.36 21.71
C SER A 298 10.69 -7.63 22.84
N PRO A 299 10.97 -8.30 23.98
CA PRO A 299 11.71 -7.69 25.08
C PRO A 299 13.15 -7.37 24.66
N SER A 300 13.69 -6.24 25.13
CA SER A 300 15.10 -5.89 24.93
C SER A 300 16.00 -6.90 25.64
N PRO A 301 17.13 -7.34 25.05
CA PRO A 301 18.18 -7.97 25.84
C PRO A 301 18.60 -6.99 26.95
N PRO A 302 18.85 -7.47 28.19
CA PRO A 302 19.34 -6.60 29.24
C PRO A 302 20.63 -5.92 28.76
N PRO A 303 20.84 -4.64 29.09
CA PRO A 303 22.03 -3.93 28.67
C PRO A 303 23.28 -4.72 29.09
N LEU A 304 24.22 -4.90 28.15
CA LEU A 304 25.50 -5.59 28.36
C LEU A 304 26.41 -4.89 29.39
N HIS A 305 25.94 -3.78 29.98
CA HIS A 305 26.59 -3.10 31.09
C HIS A 305 25.59 -2.89 32.23
N PRO A 306 25.80 -3.52 33.40
CA PRO A 306 25.02 -3.24 34.59
C PRO A 306 25.40 -1.84 35.09
N GLY A 307 24.68 -0.81 34.65
CA GLY A 307 25.04 0.54 35.06
C GLY A 307 24.08 1.68 34.73
N ARG A 308 22.96 1.46 34.04
CA ARG A 308 22.01 2.54 33.80
C ARG A 308 20.57 2.08 33.89
N SER A 309 20.03 2.19 35.10
CA SER A 309 18.59 2.10 35.37
C SER A 309 17.89 3.18 34.55
N THR A 310 17.04 2.77 33.62
CA THR A 310 16.09 3.69 32.97
C THR A 310 14.71 3.25 33.46
N THR A 311 14.21 3.92 34.49
CA THR A 311 12.84 3.77 34.98
C THR A 311 11.90 4.37 33.93
N PHE A 312 10.97 3.58 33.40
CA PHE A 312 9.88 4.10 32.57
C PHE A 312 8.61 4.21 33.42
N LEU A 313 8.02 5.41 33.42
CA LEU A 313 6.62 5.67 33.81
C LEU A 313 5.68 5.22 32.70
#